data_AF-A0A671MRT6-F1
#
_entry.id   AF-A0A671MRT6-F1
#
_cell.length_a   1.000
_cell.length_b   1.000
_cell.length_c   1.000
_cell.angle_alpha   90.00
_cell.angle_beta   90.00
_cell.angle_gamma   90.00
#
_symmetry.space_group_name_H-M   'P 1'
#
loop_
_entity.id
_entity.type
_entity.pdbx_description
1 polymer ?
#
loop_
_entity_poly.entity_id
_entity_poly.type
_entity_poly.pdbx_seq_one_letter_code
_entity_poly.pdbx_strand_id
1 'polypeptide(L)'
;LVLPGVYGDVQRVKILYNKKDSALIQMSDGNQAQLAMSHLNGQKMYGKIIRVTLSKHQTVQLPREGLDDQGLTKDFTSSPLHRFKKPGSKNFQNIFPPSATLHLSNIPLR
;
A
#
# COMPACT_ATOMS: atom_id res chain seq x y z
N LEU A 1 -2.57 8.25 1.70
CA LEU A 1 -2.14 7.31 0.64
C LEU A 1 -2.38 5.87 1.15
N VAL A 2 -3.49 5.23 0.81
CA VAL A 2 -3.73 3.80 1.12
C VAL A 2 -4.32 3.08 -0.11
N LEU A 3 -3.81 3.39 -1.31
CA LEU A 3 -4.17 2.66 -2.53
C LEU A 3 -3.55 1.25 -2.61
N PRO A 4 -2.28 1.02 -2.20
CA PRO A 4 -1.70 -0.32 -2.22
C PRO A 4 -2.44 -1.29 -1.28
N GLY A 5 -3.06 -0.75 -0.21
CA GLY A 5 -3.88 -1.49 0.75
C GLY A 5 -5.05 -2.28 0.16
N VAL A 6 -5.49 -1.91 -1.04
CA VAL A 6 -6.55 -2.62 -1.77
C VAL A 6 -6.04 -3.92 -2.40
N TYR A 7 -4.76 -3.95 -2.77
CA TYR A 7 -4.10 -5.06 -3.44
C TYR A 7 -3.25 -5.92 -2.49
N GLY A 8 -3.12 -5.49 -1.23
CA GLY A 8 -2.44 -6.24 -0.21
C GLY A 8 -2.29 -5.50 1.12
N ASP A 9 -1.86 -6.20 2.15
CA ASP A 9 -1.58 -5.66 3.47
C ASP A 9 -0.23 -4.94 3.47
N VAL A 10 -0.30 -3.61 3.55
CA VAL A 10 0.87 -2.74 3.66
C VAL A 10 1.47 -2.87 5.05
N GLN A 11 2.75 -3.23 5.14
CA GLN A 11 3.51 -3.30 6.38
C GLN A 11 4.10 -1.93 6.71
N ARG A 12 4.77 -1.28 5.74
CA ARG A 12 5.47 -0.02 5.97
C ARG A 12 5.42 0.86 4.74
N VAL A 13 5.38 2.18 4.96
CA VAL A 13 5.49 3.19 3.91
C VAL A 13 6.59 4.16 4.29
N LYS A 14 7.45 4.50 3.33
CA LYS A 14 8.50 5.51 3.51
C LYS A 14 8.55 6.44 2.31
N ILE A 15 8.22 7.71 2.51
CA ILE A 15 8.41 8.75 1.51
C ILE A 15 9.89 9.15 1.54
N LEU A 16 10.53 9.25 0.37
CA LEU A 16 11.95 9.56 0.30
C LEU A 16 12.18 11.05 0.59
N TYR A 17 13.02 11.35 1.58
CA TYR A 17 13.31 12.73 2.00
C TYR A 17 13.85 13.60 0.85
N ASN A 18 14.87 13.12 0.14
CA ASN A 18 15.47 13.81 -1.01
C ASN A 18 14.64 13.75 -2.29
N LYS A 19 13.54 12.98 -2.30
CA LYS A 19 12.73 12.73 -3.48
C LYS A 19 11.26 12.52 -3.08
N LYS A 20 10.60 13.61 -2.65
CA LYS A 20 9.25 13.60 -2.05
C LYS A 20 8.13 13.14 -2.99
N ASP A 21 8.40 12.97 -4.28
CA ASP A 21 7.49 12.37 -5.26
C ASP A 21 7.59 10.84 -5.32
N SER A 22 8.50 10.24 -4.54
CA SER A 22 8.81 8.82 -4.53
C SER A 22 8.66 8.24 -3.13
N ALA A 23 8.19 6.99 -3.07
CA ALA A 23 8.02 6.26 -1.82
C ALA A 23 8.40 4.80 -1.97
N LEU A 24 8.83 4.19 -0.87
CA LEU A 24 8.95 2.74 -0.70
C LEU A 24 7.74 2.24 0.06
N ILE A 25 7.15 1.16 -0.43
CA ILE A 25 6.03 0.49 0.21
C ILE A 25 6.42 -0.97 0.40
N GLN A 26 6.44 -1.43 1.64
CA GLN A 26 6.63 -2.83 1.97
C GLN A 26 5.27 -3.49 2.11
N MET A 27 4.99 -4.48 1.25
CA MET A 27 3.81 -5.34 1.36
C MET A 27 4.11 -6.52 2.29
N SER A 28 3.08 -7.26 2.71
CA SER A 28 3.25 -8.46 3.54
C SER A 28 4.05 -9.57 2.84
N ASP A 29 3.90 -9.70 1.53
CA ASP A 29 4.58 -10.71 0.72
C ASP A 29 4.79 -10.24 -0.73
N GLY A 30 5.58 -11.03 -1.48
CA GLY A 30 5.93 -10.74 -2.87
C GLY A 30 4.76 -10.82 -3.85
N ASN A 31 3.78 -11.70 -3.61
CA ASN A 31 2.62 -11.85 -4.48
C ASN A 31 1.75 -10.59 -4.41
N GLN A 32 1.51 -10.08 -3.21
CA GLN A 32 0.78 -8.83 -3.00
C GLN A 32 1.52 -7.61 -3.56
N ALA A 33 2.86 -7.59 -3.46
CA ALA A 33 3.67 -6.56 -4.12
C ALA A 33 3.54 -6.60 -5.64
N GLN A 34 3.58 -7.80 -6.24
CA GLN A 34 3.45 -7.97 -7.68
C GLN A 34 2.04 -7.61 -8.17
N LEU A 35 1.00 -7.97 -7.41
CA LEU A 35 -0.39 -7.61 -7.71
C LEU A 35 -0.65 -6.11 -7.62
N ALA A 36 -0.12 -5.46 -6.56
CA ALA A 36 -0.18 -4.01 -6.45
C ALA A 36 0.54 -3.34 -7.63
N MET A 37 1.71 -3.85 -8.03
CA MET A 37 2.46 -3.33 -9.18
C MET A 37 1.69 -3.48 -10.50
N SER A 38 1.12 -4.66 -10.77
CA SER A 38 0.42 -4.94 -12.03
C SER A 38 -0.82 -4.07 -12.22
N HIS A 39 -1.52 -3.73 -11.13
CA HIS A 39 -2.72 -2.90 -11.19
C HIS A 39 -2.46 -1.40 -11.09
N LEU A 40 -1.42 -0.98 -10.36
CA LEU A 40 -1.16 0.44 -10.10
C LEU A 40 -0.16 1.07 -11.06
N ASN A 41 0.77 0.31 -11.65
CA ASN A 41 1.75 0.89 -12.55
C ASN A 41 1.08 1.49 -13.79
N GLY A 42 1.39 2.76 -14.10
CA GLY A 42 0.80 3.48 -15.23
C GLY A 42 -0.57 4.12 -14.93
N GLN A 43 -1.13 3.93 -13.73
CA GLN A 43 -2.40 4.56 -13.36
C GLN A 43 -2.27 6.06 -13.13
N LYS A 44 -3.32 6.81 -13.43
CA LYS A 44 -3.38 8.25 -13.14
C LYS A 44 -3.92 8.48 -11.73
N MET A 45 -3.12 9.11 -10.88
CA MET A 45 -3.46 9.47 -9.50
C MET A 45 -3.17 10.96 -9.29
N TYR A 46 -4.16 11.71 -8.82
CA TYR A 46 -4.05 13.17 -8.60
C TYR A 46 -3.45 13.92 -9.81
N GLY A 47 -3.87 13.55 -11.02
CA GLY A 47 -3.39 14.18 -12.25
C GLY A 47 -2.06 13.66 -12.79
N LYS A 48 -1.31 12.84 -12.03
CA LYS A 48 0.00 12.31 -12.44
C LYS A 48 -0.06 10.81 -12.69
N ILE A 49 0.70 10.33 -13.67
CA ILE A 49 0.88 8.88 -13.89
C ILE A 49 1.86 8.37 -12.83
N ILE A 50 1.45 7.38 -12.05
CA ILE A 50 2.33 6.74 -11.07
C ILE A 50 3.14 5.63 -11.74
N ARG A 51 4.41 5.55 -11.38
CA ARG A 51 5.30 4.44 -11.77
C ARG A 51 5.53 3.56 -10.57
N VAL A 52 5.23 2.27 -10.71
CA VAL A 52 5.40 1.27 -9.65
C VAL A 52 6.34 0.20 -10.17
N THR A 53 7.40 -0.06 -9.41
CA THR A 53 8.43 -1.07 -9.74
C THR A 53 8.82 -1.82 -8.47
N LEU A 54 9.28 -3.06 -8.60
CA LEU A 54 9.85 -3.79 -7.48
C LEU A 54 11.11 -3.07 -6.96
N SER A 55 11.19 -2.97 -5.63
CA SER A 55 12.32 -2.36 -4.94
C SER A 55 13.48 -3.36 -4.85
N LYS A 56 14.72 -2.85 -4.92
CA LYS A 56 15.92 -3.62 -4.56
C LYS A 56 16.08 -3.83 -3.04
N HIS A 57 15.33 -3.08 -2.24
CA HIS A 57 15.35 -3.19 -0.78
C HIS A 57 14.29 -4.20 -0.33
N GLN A 58 14.72 -5.22 0.38
CA GLN A 58 13.83 -6.25 0.94
C GLN A 58 12.92 -5.69 2.04
N THR A 59 13.39 -4.71 2.81
CA THR A 59 12.64 -4.11 3.92
C THR A 59 12.71 -2.59 3.89
N VAL A 60 11.63 -1.94 4.34
CA VAL A 60 11.62 -0.50 4.61
C VAL A 60 12.14 -0.29 6.02
N GLN A 61 13.26 0.44 6.12
CA GLN A 61 13.88 0.79 7.39
C GLN A 61 13.06 1.88 8.10
N LEU A 62 12.74 1.60 9.36
CA LEU A 62 12.14 2.57 10.27
C LEU A 62 13.19 3.63 10.70
N PRO A 63 12.75 4.81 11.13
CA PRO A 63 13.63 5.79 11.75
C PRO A 63 14.24 5.17 13.01
N ARG A 64 15.47 5.56 13.34
CA ARG A 64 16.04 5.21 14.64
C ARG A 64 15.31 6.00 15.72
N GLU A 65 15.21 5.43 16.92
CA GLU A 65 14.64 6.14 18.06
C GLU A 65 15.37 7.48 18.28
N GLY A 66 14.60 8.55 18.51
CA GLY A 66 15.14 9.90 18.74
C GLY A 66 15.44 10.73 17.48
N LEU A 67 15.31 10.16 16.27
CA LEU A 67 15.37 10.91 15.02
C LEU A 67 13.97 11.30 14.54
N ASP A 68 13.73 12.61 14.38
CA ASP A 68 12.52 13.11 13.73
C ASP A 68 12.60 12.81 12.22
N ASP A 69 11.72 11.92 11.76
CA ASP A 69 11.60 11.58 10.34
C ASP A 69 10.55 12.43 9.62
N GLN A 70 10.03 13.48 10.27
CA GLN A 70 8.97 14.36 9.78
C GLN A 70 7.69 13.60 9.41
N GLY A 71 7.47 12.42 9.99
CA GLY A 71 6.34 11.53 9.65
C GLY A 71 6.42 10.95 8.24
N LEU A 72 7.61 10.90 7.62
CA LEU A 72 7.81 10.34 6.29
C LEU A 72 7.76 8.81 6.27
N THR A 73 7.97 8.16 7.42
CA THR A 73 7.90 6.71 7.58
C THR A 73 6.76 6.34 8.50
N LYS A 74 5.97 5.33 8.10
CA LYS A 74 4.86 4.83 8.91
C LYS A 74 4.83 3.31 8.90
N ASP A 75 4.72 2.74 10.10
CA ASP A 75 4.51 1.31 10.31
C ASP A 75 3.01 1.01 10.43
N PHE A 76 2.57 0.01 9.68
CA PHE A 76 1.20 -0.49 9.59
C PHE A 76 1.11 -1.99 9.89
N THR A 77 2.19 -2.63 10.35
CA THR A 77 2.26 -4.08 10.62
C THR A 77 1.08 -4.56 11.50
N SER A 78 0.74 -3.77 12.53
CA SER A 78 -0.35 -4.04 13.47
C SER A 78 -1.70 -3.43 13.07
N SER A 79 -1.84 -2.89 11.85
CA SER A 79 -3.06 -2.22 11.42
C SER A 79 -4.28 -3.14 11.53
N PRO A 80 -5.38 -2.69 12.18
CA PRO A 80 -6.64 -3.43 12.22
C PRO A 80 -7.39 -3.36 10.87
N LEU A 81 -6.94 -2.50 9.96
CA LEU A 81 -7.55 -2.28 8.64
C LEU A 81 -6.97 -3.21 7.55
N HIS A 82 -6.07 -4.11 7.89
CA HIS A 82 -5.56 -5.13 6.98
C HIS A 82 -6.66 -6.08 6.55
N ARG A 83 -6.78 -6.30 5.24
CA ARG A 83 -7.87 -7.04 4.60
C ARG A 83 -7.48 -8.49 4.32
N PHE A 84 -6.19 -8.80 4.30
CA PHE A 84 -5.67 -10.07 3.78
C PHE A 84 -5.04 -10.97 4.87
N LYS A 85 -5.04 -10.53 6.14
CA LYS A 85 -4.54 -11.30 7.31
C LYS A 85 -5.18 -12.67 7.52
N LYS A 86 -6.45 -12.86 7.14
CA LYS A 86 -7.18 -14.12 7.37
C LYS A 86 -7.03 -15.03 6.14
N PRO A 87 -6.35 -16.19 6.25
CA PRO A 87 -6.31 -17.19 5.18
C PRO A 87 -7.72 -17.62 4.78
N GLY A 88 -7.96 -17.83 3.49
CA GLY A 88 -9.29 -18.20 2.98
C GLY A 88 -10.33 -17.08 3.03
N SER A 89 -9.96 -15.85 3.39
CA SER A 89 -10.86 -14.70 3.31
C SER A 89 -11.34 -14.47 1.87
N LYS A 90 -12.63 -14.19 1.71
CA LYS A 90 -13.23 -13.76 0.42
C LYS A 90 -12.58 -12.49 -0.13
N ASN A 91 -11.82 -11.74 0.69
CA ASN A 91 -11.12 -10.54 0.24
C ASN A 91 -10.14 -10.82 -0.92
N PHE A 92 -9.46 -11.97 -0.93
CA PHE A 92 -8.58 -12.35 -2.04
C PHE A 92 -9.34 -12.60 -3.36
N GLN A 93 -10.62 -12.99 -3.27
CA GLN A 93 -11.49 -13.17 -4.43
C GLN A 93 -12.08 -11.84 -4.94
N ASN A 94 -11.99 -10.77 -4.15
CA ASN A 94 -12.57 -9.46 -4.43
C ASN A 94 -11.50 -8.42 -4.82
N ILE A 95 -10.38 -8.85 -5.42
CA ILE A 95 -9.36 -7.96 -5.95
C ILE A 95 -9.62 -7.78 -7.44
N PHE A 96 -9.83 -6.52 -7.86
CA PHE A 96 -10.17 -6.16 -9.23
C PHE A 96 -9.23 -5.06 -9.76
N PRO A 97 -9.03 -4.98 -11.09
CA PRO A 97 -8.35 -3.85 -11.71
C PRO A 97 -9.03 -2.51 -11.33
N PRO A 98 -8.29 -1.39 -11.34
CA PRO A 98 -8.89 -0.06 -11.17
C PRO A 98 -10.04 0.16 -12.15
N SER A 99 -11.16 0.68 -11.66
CA SER A 99 -12.38 0.94 -12.44
C SER A 99 -13.01 2.25 -12.00
N ALA A 100 -13.83 2.84 -12.89
CA ALA A 100 -14.67 3.99 -12.56
C ALA A 100 -15.81 3.64 -11.58
N THR A 101 -16.14 2.36 -11.46
CA THR A 101 -17.20 1.86 -10.57
C THR A 101 -16.61 1.37 -9.25
N LEU A 102 -17.14 1.85 -8.12
CA LEU A 102 -16.72 1.44 -6.78
C LEU A 102 -17.78 0.56 -6.11
N HIS A 103 -17.36 -0.57 -5.54
CA HIS A 103 -18.18 -1.37 -4.64
C HIS A 103 -17.94 -0.93 -3.20
N LEU A 104 -19.00 -0.51 -2.51
CA LEU A 104 -18.97 -0.04 -1.12
C LEU A 104 -19.67 -1.05 -0.20
N SER A 105 -19.06 -1.35 0.94
CA SER A 105 -19.59 -2.26 1.97
C SER A 105 -19.33 -1.71 3.37
N ASN A 106 -19.92 -2.33 4.41
CA ASN A 106 -19.81 -1.91 5.82
C ASN A 106 -20.30 -0.48 6.09
N ILE A 107 -21.39 -0.08 5.43
CA ILE A 107 -22.04 1.21 5.70
C ILE A 107 -22.75 1.08 7.06
N PRO A 108 -22.40 1.90 8.07
CA PRO A 108 -23.04 1.85 9.38
C PRO A 108 -24.52 2.21 9.22
N LEU A 109 -25.38 1.40 9.83
CA LEU A 109 -26.76 1.79 10.05
C LEU A 109 -26.76 2.87 11.13
N ARG A 110 -27.52 3.95 10.89
CA ARG A 110 -27.70 5.01 11.89
C ARG A 110 -28.32 4.46 13.17
#